data_AF-X1RS64-F1
#
_entry.id   AF-X1RS64-F1
#
_cell.length_a   1.000
_cell.length_b   1.000
_cell.length_c   1.000
_cell.angle_alpha   90.00
_cell.angle_beta   90.00
_cell.angle_gamma   90.00
#
_symmetry.space_group_name_H-M   'P 1'
#
loop_
_entity.id
_entity.type
_entity.pdbx_description
1 polymer ?
#
loop_
_entity_poly.entity_id
_entity_poly.type
_entity_poly.pdbx_seq_one_letter_code
_entity_poly.pdbx_strand_id
1 'polypeptide(L)' 'NWKNAFEVNNIKLSSASELTFLSSDSKVKRFKILCKDPKFPNIMVYYFELINKNADKNTGVEEFIKDAKLTHIYQD' A
#
# COMPACT_ATOMS: atom_id res chain seq x y z
N ASN A 1 -8.14 -11.71 -0.25
CA ASN A 1 -8.51 -10.70 0.78
C ASN A 1 -7.25 -9.99 1.27
N TRP A 2 -6.73 -9.03 0.48
CA TRP A 2 -5.48 -8.30 0.75
C TRP A 2 -5.54 -7.37 1.97
N LYS A 3 -6.73 -7.17 2.55
CA LYS A 3 -6.97 -6.32 3.73
C LYS A 3 -6.64 -7.01 5.06
N ASN A 4 -6.28 -8.29 5.04
CA ASN A 4 -5.92 -9.04 6.24
C ASN A 4 -4.52 -8.67 6.73
N ALA A 5 -4.26 -8.86 8.02
CA ALA A 5 -2.94 -8.62 8.60
C ALA A 5 -1.91 -9.62 8.06
N PHE A 6 -0.68 -9.15 7.82
CA PHE A 6 0.47 -9.96 7.43
C PHE A 6 1.50 -9.94 8.55
N GLU A 7 1.99 -11.11 8.94
CA GLU A 7 2.94 -11.25 10.05
C GLU A 7 4.12 -12.13 9.65
N VAL A 8 5.33 -11.58 9.75
CA VAL A 8 6.60 -12.29 9.51
C VAL A 8 7.63 -11.80 10.50
N ASN A 9 8.36 -12.71 11.15
CA ASN A 9 9.37 -12.37 12.16
C ASN A 9 8.84 -11.42 13.26
N ASN A 10 7.59 -11.61 13.68
CA ASN A 10 6.84 -10.75 14.62
C ASN A 10 6.61 -9.30 14.14
N ILE A 11 6.96 -8.98 12.89
CA ILE A 11 6.58 -7.71 12.25
C ILE A 11 5.16 -7.87 11.73
N LYS A 12 4.25 -7.02 12.20
CA LYS A 12 2.84 -7.03 11.81
C LYS A 12 2.52 -5.84 10.93
N LEU A 13 2.11 -6.12 9.70
CA LEU A 13 1.51 -5.16 8.78
C LEU A 13 -0.01 -5.24 8.87
N SER A 14 -0.67 -4.10 9.01
CA SER A 14 -2.12 -4.05 9.21
C SER A 14 -2.76 -2.76 8.72
N SER A 15 -4.09 -2.76 8.64
CA SER A 15 -4.90 -1.58 8.29
C SER A 15 -4.50 -0.95 6.95
N ALA A 16 -4.18 -1.80 5.96
CA ALA A 16 -3.88 -1.36 4.61
C ALA A 16 -5.11 -0.65 4.02
N SER A 17 -4.92 0.56 3.52
CA SER A 17 -5.97 1.37 2.93
C SER A 17 -5.47 2.11 1.71
N GLU A 18 -6.31 2.19 0.66
CA GLU A 18 -6.05 3.02 -0.51
C GLU A 18 -6.41 4.48 -0.19
N LEU A 19 -5.51 5.40 -0.50
CA LEU A 19 -5.68 6.84 -0.31
C LEU A 19 -6.29 7.47 -1.58
N THR A 20 -7.54 7.10 -1.87
CA THR A 20 -8.25 7.46 -3.11
C THR A 20 -8.38 8.97 -3.36
N PHE A 21 -8.37 9.79 -2.32
CA PHE A 21 -8.42 11.26 -2.44
C PHE A 21 -7.13 11.87 -3.05
N LEU A 22 -5.99 11.18 -2.96
CA LEU A 22 -4.70 11.77 -3.33
C LEU A 22 -4.39 11.67 -4.84
N SER A 23 -5.16 10.91 -5.62
CA SER A 23 -4.94 10.77 -7.06
C SER A 23 -6.25 10.57 -7.81
N SER A 24 -6.48 11.37 -8.85
CA SER A 24 -7.54 11.15 -9.85
C SER A 24 -7.07 10.34 -11.06
N ASP A 25 -5.77 10.06 -11.15
CA ASP A 25 -5.20 9.25 -12.23
C ASP A 25 -5.36 7.77 -11.91
N SER A 26 -6.08 7.04 -12.77
CA SER A 26 -6.31 5.60 -12.63
C SER A 26 -5.02 4.77 -12.69
N LYS A 27 -3.91 5.35 -13.17
CA LYS A 27 -2.60 4.71 -13.27
C LYS A 27 -1.77 4.83 -12.00
N VAL A 28 -2.21 5.64 -11.03
CA VAL A 28 -1.47 5.91 -9.79
C VAL A 28 -2.37 5.61 -8.60
N LYS A 29 -1.96 4.65 -7.77
CA LYS A 29 -2.62 4.36 -6.49
C LYS A 29 -1.64 4.53 -5.35
N ARG A 30 -2.11 5.14 -4.27
CA ARG A 30 -1.35 5.33 -3.03
C ARG A 30 -1.97 4.55 -1.90
N PHE A 31 -1.13 3.96 -1.07
CA PHE A 31 -1.57 3.12 0.04
C PHE A 31 -0.93 3.58 1.33
N LYS A 32 -1.67 3.47 2.43
CA LYS A 32 -1.18 3.60 3.79
C LYS A 32 -1.24 2.24 4.47
N ILE A 33 -0.19 1.88 5.20
CA ILE A 33 -0.17 0.69 6.06
C ILE A 33 0.42 1.01 7.43
N LEU A 34 -0.06 0.32 8.46
CA LEU A 34 0.53 0.36 9.79
C LEU A 34 1.50 -0.80 9.94
N CYS A 35 2.70 -0.52 10.45
CA CYS A 35 3.71 -1.51 10.77
C CYS A 35 4.01 -1.49 12.27
N LYS A 36 3.83 -2.64 12.92
CA LYS A 36 4.30 -2.88 14.28
C LYS A 36 5.48 -3.84 14.24
N ASP A 37 6.65 -3.33 14.55
CA ASP A 37 7.87 -4.13 14.73
C ASP A 37 8.24 -4.11 16.23
N PRO A 38 8.43 -5.26 16.89
CA PRO A 38 8.81 -5.33 18.30
C PRO A 38 10.13 -4.63 18.65
N LYS A 39 11.01 -4.43 17.66
CA LYS A 39 12.27 -3.69 17.84
C LYS A 39 12.03 -2.20 18.09
N PHE A 40 10.86 -1.68 17.72
CA PHE A 40 10.51 -0.27 17.88
C PHE A 40 9.29 -0.11 18.81
N PRO A 41 9.36 0.83 19.77
CA PRO A 41 8.26 1.04 20.72
C PRO A 41 7.01 1.58 20.01
N ASN A 42 7.18 2.39 18.97
CA ASN A 42 6.10 3.05 18.24
C ASN A 42 5.56 2.18 17.09
N ILE A 43 4.35 2.50 16.63
CA ILE A 43 3.82 2.00 15.36
C ILE A 43 4.35 2.92 14.26
N MET A 44 4.95 2.34 13.22
CA MET A 44 5.40 3.08 12.05
C MET A 44 4.27 3.13 11.02
N VAL A 45 4.18 4.24 10.30
CA VAL A 45 3.23 4.39 9.20
C VAL A 45 4.00 4.44 7.89
N TYR A 46 3.70 3.52 6.98
CA TYR A 46 4.27 3.56 5.64
C TYR A 46 3.24 4.04 4.62
N TYR A 47 3.73 4.83 3.68
CA TYR A 47 3.02 5.27 2.49
C TYR A 47 3.73 4.72 1.26
N PHE A 48 2.98 4.10 0.36
CA PHE A 48 3.49 3.57 -0.90
C PHE A 48 2.80 4.23 -2.08
N GLU A 49 3.55 4.55 -3.12
CA GLU A 49 3.00 4.89 -4.44
C GLU A 49 3.28 3.77 -5.43
N LEU A 50 2.22 3.29 -6.06
CA LEU A 50 2.26 2.28 -7.10
C LEU A 50 1.79 2.89 -8.42
N ILE A 51 2.55 2.65 -9.49
CA ILE A 51 2.18 3.05 -10.86
C ILE A 51 1.96 1.82 -11.72
N ASN A 52 0.79 1.71 -12.33
CA ASN A 52 0.48 0.74 -13.37
C ASN A 52 0.15 1.48 -14.68
N LYS A 53 1.05 1.42 -15.66
CA LYS A 53 0.91 2.14 -16.94
C LYS A 53 -0.26 1.66 -17.79
N ASN A 54 -0.71 0.42 -17.57
CA ASN A 54 -1.75 -0.26 -18.31
C ASN A 54 -3.12 -0.12 -17.64
N ALA A 55 -3.18 0.41 -16.41
CA ALA A 55 -4.42 0.56 -15.68
C ALA A 55 -5.32 1.66 -16.25
N ASP A 56 -6.61 1.41 -16.18
CA ASP A 56 -7.68 2.35 -16.46
C ASP A 56 -8.70 2.40 -15.30
N LYS A 57 -9.80 3.14 -15.49
CA LYS A 57 -10.82 3.33 -14.46
C LYS A 57 -11.57 2.05 -14.06
N ASN A 58 -11.49 1.01 -14.88
CA ASN A 58 -12.15 -0.28 -14.67
C ASN A 58 -11.21 -1.32 -14.06
N THR A 59 -9.89 -1.06 -14.04
CA THR A 59 -8.89 -1.96 -13.45
C THR A 59 -9.13 -2.12 -11.94
N GLY A 60 -9.45 -3.34 -11.52
CA GLY A 60 -9.63 -3.67 -10.10
C GLY A 60 -8.32 -3.56 -9.32
N VAL A 61 -8.39 -3.36 -8.00
CA VAL A 61 -7.17 -3.20 -7.15
C VAL A 61 -6.21 -4.37 -7.26
N GLU A 62 -6.71 -5.61 -7.29
CA GLU A 62 -5.83 -6.79 -7.38
C GLU A 62 -5.10 -6.88 -8.74
N GLU A 63 -5.80 -6.57 -9.83
CA GLU A 63 -5.21 -6.49 -11.18
C GLU A 63 -4.24 -5.32 -11.28
N PHE A 64 -4.60 -4.17 -10.72
CA PHE A 64 -3.74 -3.00 -10.65
C PHE A 64 -2.40 -3.34 -10.01
N ILE A 65 -2.42 -3.99 -8.83
CA ILE A 65 -1.21 -4.31 -8.06
C ILE A 65 -0.31 -5.30 -8.80
N LYS A 66 -0.86 -6.26 -9.56
CA LYS A 66 -0.08 -7.28 -10.29
C LYS A 66 0.90 -6.68 -11.29
N ASP A 67 0.46 -5.67 -12.04
CA ASP A 67 1.29 -5.01 -13.07
C ASP A 67 1.87 -3.67 -12.61
N ALA A 68 1.73 -3.34 -11.33
CA ALA A 68 2.24 -2.10 -10.76
C ALA A 68 3.74 -2.16 -10.49
N LYS A 69 4.37 -0.97 -10.57
CA LYS A 69 5.73 -0.72 -10.08
C LYS A 69 5.67 0.21 -8.88
N LEU A 70 6.43 -0.11 -7.85
CA LEU A 70 6.66 0.77 -6.71
C LEU A 70 7.56 1.93 -7.12
N THR A 71 7.08 3.15 -6.94
CA THR A 71 7.84 4.38 -7.29
C THR A 71 8.31 5.13 -6.08
N HIS A 72 7.52 5.13 -4.99
CA HIS A 72 7.87 5.82 -3.75
C HIS A 72 7.50 4.99 -2.53
N ILE A 73 8.36 5.05 -1.52
CA ILE A 73 8.11 4.59 -0.15
C ILE A 73 8.46 5.75 0.78
N TYR A 74 7.57 6.08 1.70
CA TYR A 74 7.81 7.05 2.75
C TYR A 74 7.39 6.47 4.10
N GLN A 75 8.20 6.73 5.13
CA GLN A 75 7.94 6.34 6.51
C GLN A 75 7.72 7.60 7.35
N ASP A 76 6.60 7.61 8.08
CA ASP A 76 6.29 8.58 9.14
C ASP A 76 6.46 7.92 10.52
#